data_AF-A0A8P4KJN7-F1
#
_entry.id   AF-A0A8P4KJN7-F1
#
_cell.length_a   1.000
_cell.length_b   1.000
_cell.length_c   1.000
_cell.angle_alpha   90.00
_cell.angle_beta   90.00
_cell.angle_gamma   90.00
#
_symmetry.space_group_name_H-M   'P 1'
#
loop_
_entity.id
_entity.type
_entity.pdbx_description
1 polymer ?
#
loop_
_entity_poly.entity_id
_entity_poly.type
_entity_poly.pdbx_seq_one_letter_code
_entity_poly.pdbx_strand_id
1 'polypeptide(L)'
;MTTSCCWVKPLFQAIRTFNSILESLSREQRRLIQNDQNQIQILSQMSAAVLTAGDYELQVSLSEALCRLTPRKDREQRANQWFSSCDISTAFCDIRDGDFEVDCRRFLNFINGHHGDQRRVYSFPCLRAFLDSTELFPPKDDKLDKFWIDFNLSSGCVSFFIDEPQGFLWGSVHLLKEEVDRYSVQLKRDGCSGAETVLSVQLNNPIMHHNSRGQTVELNFDCEHHRELEEAAGRVFMKGRSSPCVESTGGTVQVFPSAAKQSGRSYSRKKPQSKSQLKSERTLLTAVAFTDIEAHSLFLSVCLSVCLSVCLWSSLASVISEQ
;
A
#
# COMPACT_ATOMS: atom_id res chain seq x y z
N MET A 1 -19.59 -13.70 8.56
CA MET A 1 -19.29 -12.93 7.32
C MET A 1 -17.95 -12.23 7.52
N THR A 2 -16.84 -12.95 7.39
CA THR A 2 -15.48 -12.48 7.75
C THR A 2 -14.43 -13.27 6.97
N THR A 3 -14.39 -13.11 5.64
CA THR A 3 -13.41 -13.83 4.79
C THR A 3 -12.71 -12.94 3.75
N SER A 4 -13.10 -11.66 3.60
CA SER A 4 -12.53 -10.79 2.57
C SER A 4 -11.05 -10.42 2.82
N CYS A 5 -10.61 -10.29 4.08
CA CYS A 5 -9.23 -9.91 4.40
C CYS A 5 -8.21 -11.04 4.17
N CYS A 6 -8.63 -12.32 4.14
CA CYS A 6 -7.70 -13.47 4.19
C CYS A 6 -6.83 -13.65 2.94
N TRP A 7 -7.21 -13.08 1.80
CA TRP A 7 -6.55 -13.34 0.51
C TRP A 7 -5.66 -12.21 -0.01
N VAL A 8 -5.88 -10.97 0.43
CA VAL A 8 -5.13 -9.80 -0.10
C VAL A 8 -3.65 -9.92 0.23
N LYS A 9 -3.30 -10.28 1.47
CA LYS A 9 -1.89 -10.41 1.90
C LYS A 9 -1.13 -11.51 1.15
N PRO A 10 -1.62 -12.77 1.04
CA PRO A 10 -0.95 -13.79 0.24
C PRO A 10 -0.82 -13.41 -1.24
N LEU A 11 -1.88 -12.86 -1.85
CA LEU A 11 -1.85 -12.44 -3.25
C LEU A 11 -0.83 -11.33 -3.48
N PHE A 12 -0.80 -10.33 -2.60
CA PHE A 12 0.18 -9.25 -2.64
C PHE A 12 1.63 -9.76 -2.56
N GLN A 13 1.90 -10.72 -1.67
CA GLN A 13 3.23 -11.35 -1.59
C GLN A 13 3.59 -12.12 -2.86
N ALA A 14 2.63 -12.85 -3.44
CA ALA A 14 2.84 -13.60 -4.69
C ALA A 14 3.16 -12.66 -5.87
N ILE A 15 2.40 -11.58 -6.05
CA ILE A 15 2.62 -10.65 -7.16
C ILE A 15 3.92 -9.85 -6.98
N ARG A 16 4.30 -9.48 -5.76
CA ARG A 16 5.61 -8.85 -5.50
C ARG A 16 6.77 -9.77 -5.85
N THR A 17 6.66 -11.04 -5.47
CA THR A 17 7.66 -12.05 -5.85
C THR A 17 7.73 -12.20 -7.36
N PHE A 18 6.59 -12.19 -8.04
CA PHE A 18 6.53 -12.22 -9.50
C PHE A 18 7.22 -11.00 -10.13
N ASN A 19 6.97 -9.78 -9.63
CA ASN A 19 7.65 -8.58 -10.14
C ASN A 19 9.17 -8.63 -9.94
N SER A 20 9.66 -9.14 -8.80
CA SER A 20 11.09 -9.36 -8.60
C SER A 20 11.68 -10.38 -9.58
N ILE A 21 10.94 -11.44 -9.90
CA ILE A 21 11.35 -12.38 -10.96
C ILE A 21 11.41 -11.67 -12.30
N LEU A 22 10.33 -10.99 -12.71
CA LEU A 22 10.27 -10.26 -13.97
C LEU A 22 11.41 -9.24 -14.11
N GLU A 23 11.75 -8.54 -13.03
CA GLU A 23 12.88 -7.62 -12.97
C GLU A 23 14.19 -8.29 -13.37
N SER A 24 14.47 -9.46 -12.83
CA SER A 24 15.70 -10.23 -13.11
C SER A 24 15.76 -10.81 -14.52
N LEU A 25 14.63 -10.93 -15.23
CA LEU A 25 14.59 -11.52 -16.57
C LEU A 25 15.20 -10.60 -17.63
N SER A 26 15.96 -11.21 -18.55
CA SER A 26 16.43 -10.55 -19.77
C SER A 26 15.27 -10.20 -20.72
N ARG A 27 15.55 -9.31 -21.67
CA ARG A 27 14.58 -8.90 -22.70
C ARG A 27 14.03 -10.08 -23.50
N GLU A 28 14.88 -11.04 -23.89
CA GLU A 28 14.45 -12.21 -24.65
C GLU A 28 13.59 -13.14 -23.80
N GLN A 29 13.93 -13.36 -22.53
CA GLN A 29 13.09 -14.14 -21.60
C GLN A 29 11.72 -13.49 -21.39
N ARG A 30 11.66 -12.16 -21.23
CA ARG A 30 10.38 -11.45 -21.13
C ARG A 30 9.55 -11.57 -22.41
N ARG A 31 10.18 -11.54 -23.59
CA ARG A 31 9.50 -11.74 -24.88
C ARG A 31 8.85 -13.12 -25.00
N LEU A 32 9.49 -14.17 -24.48
CA LEU A 32 8.89 -15.51 -24.46
C LEU A 32 7.59 -15.54 -23.66
N ILE A 33 7.55 -14.85 -22.52
CA ILE A 33 6.33 -14.69 -21.72
C ILE A 33 5.31 -13.85 -22.51
N GLN A 34 5.72 -12.69 -23.04
CA GLN A 34 4.83 -11.77 -23.77
C GLN A 34 4.09 -12.39 -24.97
N ASN A 35 4.72 -13.35 -25.65
CA ASN A 35 4.20 -13.98 -26.85
C ASN A 35 3.36 -15.25 -26.57
N ASP A 36 3.29 -15.71 -25.33
CA ASP A 36 2.47 -16.85 -24.95
C ASP A 36 0.98 -16.46 -25.00
N GLN A 37 0.17 -17.23 -25.74
CA GLN A 37 -1.26 -16.95 -25.90
C GLN A 37 -2.03 -16.99 -24.59
N ASN A 38 -1.60 -17.82 -23.63
CA ASN A 38 -2.21 -17.87 -22.30
C ASN A 38 -2.01 -16.57 -21.52
N GLN A 39 -0.94 -15.82 -21.82
CA GLN A 39 -0.63 -14.55 -21.15
C GLN A 39 -1.61 -13.44 -21.53
N ILE A 40 -2.22 -13.47 -22.72
CA ILE A 40 -3.21 -12.46 -23.11
C ILE A 40 -4.40 -12.49 -22.15
N GLN A 41 -4.90 -13.67 -21.81
CA GLN A 41 -6.02 -13.83 -20.90
C GLN A 41 -5.63 -13.45 -19.46
N ILE A 42 -4.45 -13.87 -19.00
CA ILE A 42 -3.95 -13.56 -17.64
C ILE A 42 -3.79 -12.04 -17.46
N LEU A 43 -3.20 -11.35 -18.44
CA LEU A 43 -3.03 -9.90 -18.38
C LEU A 43 -4.37 -9.16 -18.39
N SER A 44 -5.36 -9.66 -19.13
CA SER A 44 -6.72 -9.13 -19.07
C SER A 44 -7.40 -9.35 -17.72
N GLN A 45 -7.12 -10.46 -17.04
CA GLN A 45 -7.64 -10.70 -15.69
C GLN A 45 -6.92 -9.81 -14.67
N MET A 46 -5.61 -9.62 -14.81
CA MET A 46 -4.82 -8.71 -13.97
C MET A 46 -5.28 -7.26 -14.11
N SER A 47 -5.55 -6.78 -15.32
CA SER A 47 -6.05 -5.42 -15.54
C SER A 47 -7.44 -5.21 -14.94
N ALA A 48 -8.34 -6.19 -15.05
CA ALA A 48 -9.62 -6.16 -14.33
C ALA A 48 -9.44 -6.18 -12.80
N ALA A 49 -8.45 -6.93 -12.30
CA ALA A 49 -8.12 -6.97 -10.88
C ALA A 49 -7.57 -5.63 -10.38
N VAL A 50 -6.82 -4.86 -11.18
CA VAL A 50 -6.39 -3.49 -10.80
C VAL A 50 -7.60 -2.61 -10.48
N LEU A 51 -8.66 -2.67 -11.28
CA LEU A 51 -9.86 -1.84 -11.06
C LEU A 51 -10.65 -2.24 -9.80
N THR A 52 -10.53 -3.50 -9.37
CA THR A 52 -11.42 -4.08 -8.35
C THR A 52 -10.69 -4.55 -7.09
N ALA A 53 -9.36 -4.52 -7.03
CA ALA A 53 -8.58 -5.08 -5.93
C ALA A 53 -8.96 -4.48 -4.57
N GLY A 54 -9.21 -3.17 -4.50
CA GLY A 54 -9.59 -2.48 -3.27
C GLY A 54 -8.51 -2.47 -2.19
N ASP A 55 -7.25 -2.56 -2.64
CA ASP A 55 -6.04 -2.39 -1.85
C ASP A 55 -4.98 -1.73 -2.72
N TYR A 56 -4.48 -0.56 -2.30
CA TYR A 56 -3.62 0.29 -3.10
C TYR A 56 -2.30 -0.40 -3.47
N GLU A 57 -1.62 -1.04 -2.51
CA GLU A 57 -0.32 -1.67 -2.79
C GLU A 57 -0.47 -2.88 -3.71
N LEU A 58 -1.58 -3.62 -3.60
CA LEU A 58 -1.93 -4.66 -4.55
C LEU A 58 -2.19 -4.08 -5.95
N GLN A 59 -2.92 -2.96 -6.05
CA GLN A 59 -3.15 -2.26 -7.33
C GLN A 59 -1.84 -1.81 -7.97
N VAL A 60 -0.90 -1.26 -7.20
CA VAL A 60 0.44 -0.89 -7.67
C VAL A 60 1.17 -2.11 -8.21
N SER A 61 1.22 -3.20 -7.44
CA SER A 61 1.98 -4.40 -7.83
C SER A 61 1.42 -5.07 -9.09
N LEU A 62 0.09 -5.10 -9.24
CA LEU A 62 -0.56 -5.59 -10.46
C LEU A 62 -0.26 -4.68 -11.66
N SER A 63 -0.32 -3.36 -11.46
CA SER A 63 0.00 -2.37 -12.50
C SER A 63 1.46 -2.48 -12.95
N GLU A 64 2.38 -2.70 -12.01
CA GLU A 64 3.81 -2.91 -12.30
C GLU A 64 4.00 -4.16 -13.16
N ALA A 65 3.34 -5.28 -12.81
CA ALA A 65 3.40 -6.51 -13.59
C ALA A 65 2.90 -6.29 -15.03
N LEU A 66 1.77 -5.61 -15.19
CA LEU A 66 1.20 -5.24 -16.50
C LEU A 66 2.19 -4.40 -17.31
N CYS A 67 2.81 -3.38 -16.71
CA CYS A 67 3.80 -2.52 -17.37
C CYS A 67 5.07 -3.28 -17.76
N ARG A 68 5.60 -4.16 -16.88
CA ARG A 68 6.78 -4.99 -17.16
C ARG A 68 6.54 -6.00 -18.28
N LEU A 69 5.31 -6.52 -18.38
CA LEU A 69 4.88 -7.48 -19.40
C LEU A 69 4.32 -6.82 -20.66
N THR A 70 4.20 -5.49 -20.70
CA THR A 70 3.63 -4.79 -21.86
C THR A 70 4.55 -3.68 -22.30
N PRO A 71 5.39 -3.94 -23.32
CA PRO A 71 6.28 -2.92 -23.88
C PRO A 71 5.52 -1.67 -24.27
N ARG A 72 6.16 -0.50 -24.11
CA ARG A 72 5.53 0.81 -24.35
C ARG A 72 4.80 0.90 -25.69
N LYS A 73 5.39 0.34 -26.75
CA LYS A 73 4.83 0.33 -28.12
C LYS A 73 3.54 -0.47 -28.27
N ASP A 74 3.29 -1.44 -27.41
CA ASP A 74 2.13 -2.33 -27.47
C ASP A 74 1.06 -1.93 -26.41
N ARG A 75 1.42 -0.99 -25.50
CA ARG A 75 0.61 -0.61 -24.34
C ARG A 75 -0.76 -0.06 -24.70
N GLU A 76 -0.83 0.77 -25.73
CA GLU A 76 -2.09 1.35 -26.22
C GLU A 76 -3.05 0.28 -26.74
N GLN A 77 -2.56 -0.61 -27.61
CA GLN A 77 -3.37 -1.70 -28.14
C GLN A 77 -3.89 -2.60 -27.02
N ARG A 78 -3.04 -2.94 -26.04
CA ARG A 78 -3.42 -3.79 -24.90
C ARG A 78 -4.39 -3.09 -23.95
N ALA A 79 -4.15 -1.83 -23.62
CA ALA A 79 -5.03 -1.05 -22.73
C ALA A 79 -6.45 -0.95 -23.31
N ASN A 80 -6.58 -0.73 -24.63
CA ASN A 80 -7.87 -0.70 -25.32
C ASN A 80 -8.60 -2.06 -25.33
N GLN A 81 -7.89 -3.17 -25.15
CA GLN A 81 -8.48 -4.51 -25.01
C GLN A 81 -8.90 -4.80 -23.56
N TRP A 82 -8.18 -4.24 -22.59
CA TRP A 82 -8.38 -4.49 -21.17
C TRP A 82 -9.43 -3.60 -20.53
N PHE A 83 -9.45 -2.33 -20.92
CA PHE A 83 -10.29 -1.31 -20.31
C PHE A 83 -11.36 -0.85 -21.29
N SER A 84 -12.62 -1.01 -20.90
CA SER A 84 -13.74 -0.53 -21.70
C SER A 84 -13.84 0.99 -21.74
N SER A 85 -13.27 1.69 -20.75
CA SER A 85 -13.21 3.15 -20.71
C SER A 85 -11.98 3.66 -21.45
N CYS A 86 -12.21 4.53 -22.43
CA CYS A 86 -11.14 5.21 -23.17
C CYS A 86 -10.24 6.02 -22.22
N ASP A 87 -10.84 6.74 -21.26
CA ASP A 87 -10.09 7.57 -20.32
C ASP A 87 -9.16 6.73 -19.43
N ILE A 88 -9.62 5.56 -18.98
CA ILE A 88 -8.79 4.60 -18.20
C ILE A 88 -7.67 4.04 -19.09
N SER A 89 -7.99 3.69 -20.34
CA SER A 89 -6.99 3.21 -21.29
C SER A 89 -5.88 4.24 -21.53
N THR A 90 -6.26 5.50 -21.80
CA THR A 90 -5.34 6.61 -21.97
C THR A 90 -4.52 6.85 -20.70
N ALA A 91 -5.15 6.92 -19.53
CA ALA A 91 -4.44 7.12 -18.27
C ALA A 91 -3.43 5.99 -17.96
N PHE A 92 -3.77 4.73 -18.26
CA PHE A 92 -2.83 3.61 -18.13
C PHE A 92 -1.66 3.75 -19.12
N CYS A 93 -1.96 4.21 -20.33
CA CYS A 93 -0.96 4.52 -21.33
C CYS A 93 -0.06 5.68 -20.92
N ASP A 94 -0.42 6.56 -20.00
CA ASP A 94 0.45 7.66 -19.58
C ASP A 94 1.52 7.24 -18.57
N ILE A 95 1.44 6.03 -18.01
CA ILE A 95 2.45 5.49 -17.10
C ILE A 95 3.77 5.30 -17.85
N ARG A 96 4.82 5.99 -17.40
CA ARG A 96 6.18 5.88 -17.97
C ARG A 96 7.04 4.94 -17.12
N ASP A 97 7.73 4.01 -17.77
CA ASP A 97 8.55 3.00 -17.07
C ASP A 97 9.65 3.62 -16.20
N GLY A 98 10.22 4.76 -16.61
CA GLY A 98 11.25 5.48 -15.84
C GLY A 98 10.73 6.34 -14.69
N ASP A 99 9.42 6.59 -14.64
CA ASP A 99 8.73 7.40 -13.62
C ASP A 99 7.54 6.61 -13.03
N PHE A 100 7.66 5.29 -12.99
CA PHE A 100 6.54 4.38 -12.71
C PHE A 100 5.83 4.71 -11.40
N GLU A 101 6.55 4.89 -10.30
CA GLU A 101 5.95 5.12 -8.98
C GLU A 101 4.99 6.32 -8.98
N VAL A 102 5.42 7.43 -9.59
CA VAL A 102 4.68 8.69 -9.62
C VAL A 102 3.50 8.61 -10.58
N ASP A 103 3.73 8.10 -11.79
CA ASP A 103 2.66 8.02 -12.79
C ASP A 103 1.62 6.94 -12.42
N CYS A 104 2.06 5.84 -11.79
CA CYS A 104 1.18 4.81 -11.25
C CYS A 104 0.29 5.38 -10.13
N ARG A 105 0.84 6.19 -9.20
CA ARG A 105 0.03 6.90 -8.20
C ARG A 105 -1.06 7.77 -8.85
N ARG A 106 -0.72 8.54 -9.89
CA ARG A 106 -1.70 9.38 -10.63
C ARG A 106 -2.78 8.53 -11.29
N PHE A 107 -2.37 7.46 -11.98
CA PHE A 107 -3.30 6.52 -12.61
C PHE A 107 -4.25 5.89 -11.59
N LEU A 108 -3.73 5.42 -10.46
CA LEU A 108 -4.52 4.76 -9.42
C LEU A 108 -5.48 5.74 -8.73
N ASN A 109 -5.05 6.96 -8.44
CA ASN A 109 -5.94 8.00 -7.92
C ASN A 109 -7.05 8.33 -8.94
N PHE A 110 -6.73 8.40 -10.23
CA PHE A 110 -7.70 8.63 -11.30
C PHE A 110 -8.74 7.50 -11.36
N ILE A 111 -8.33 6.23 -11.45
CA ILE A 111 -9.30 5.12 -11.55
C ILE A 111 -10.12 4.97 -10.28
N ASN A 112 -9.53 5.18 -9.10
CA ASN A 112 -10.26 5.06 -7.84
C ASN A 112 -11.27 6.20 -7.70
N GLY A 113 -10.94 7.41 -8.17
CA GLY A 113 -11.90 8.52 -8.28
C GLY A 113 -13.00 8.28 -9.32
N HIS A 114 -12.65 7.70 -10.47
CA HIS A 114 -13.58 7.40 -11.58
C HIS A 114 -14.71 6.45 -11.17
N HIS A 115 -14.48 5.55 -10.19
CA HIS A 115 -15.52 4.64 -9.69
C HIS A 115 -16.54 5.29 -8.75
N GLY A 116 -16.37 6.57 -8.37
CA GLY A 116 -17.32 7.28 -7.51
C GLY A 116 -17.62 6.51 -6.22
N ASP A 117 -18.90 6.24 -5.94
CA ASP A 117 -19.34 5.54 -4.73
C ASP A 117 -18.99 4.05 -4.70
N GLN A 118 -18.66 3.47 -5.86
CA GLN A 118 -18.23 2.07 -6.00
C GLN A 118 -16.73 1.89 -5.76
N ARG A 119 -15.98 2.98 -5.50
CA ARG A 119 -14.55 2.90 -5.24
C ARG A 119 -14.26 2.01 -4.03
N ARG A 120 -13.18 1.25 -4.12
CA ARG A 120 -12.74 0.33 -3.07
C ARG A 120 -11.44 0.77 -2.39
N VAL A 121 -10.84 1.85 -2.86
CA VAL A 121 -9.73 2.56 -2.23
C VAL A 121 -10.10 4.04 -2.22
N TYR A 122 -9.98 4.68 -1.06
CA TYR A 122 -10.03 6.13 -0.95
C TYR A 122 -8.62 6.63 -0.66
N SER A 123 -8.17 7.67 -1.37
CA SER A 123 -6.83 8.22 -1.20
C SER A 123 -6.95 9.71 -0.91
N PHE A 124 -6.43 10.15 0.25
CA PHE A 124 -6.52 11.55 0.69
C PHE A 124 -5.13 12.15 0.91
N PRO A 125 -4.94 13.43 0.57
CA PRO A 125 -3.73 14.16 0.90
C PRO A 125 -3.74 14.51 2.40
N CYS A 126 -2.81 13.93 3.14
CA CYS A 126 -2.55 14.25 4.53
C CYS A 126 -1.68 15.48 4.64
N LEU A 127 -1.99 16.33 5.62
CA LEU A 127 -1.18 17.48 5.99
C LEU A 127 -0.02 17.03 6.87
N ARG A 128 -0.33 16.24 7.92
CA ARG A 128 0.63 15.78 8.94
C ARG A 128 0.18 14.45 9.55
N ALA A 129 1.13 13.59 9.86
CA ALA A 129 0.88 12.32 10.54
C ALA A 129 1.74 12.21 11.80
N PHE A 130 1.21 11.56 12.83
CA PHE A 130 1.91 11.33 14.09
C PHE A 130 1.72 9.91 14.58
N LEU A 131 2.76 9.38 15.21
CA LEU A 131 2.72 8.22 16.09
C LEU A 131 2.92 8.72 17.52
N ASP A 132 1.85 8.75 18.31
CA ASP A 132 1.73 9.49 19.56
C ASP A 132 2.26 10.93 19.42
N SER A 133 3.41 11.26 20.02
CA SER A 133 4.02 12.60 19.93
C SER A 133 5.07 12.74 18.81
N THR A 134 5.37 11.66 18.08
CA THR A 134 6.41 11.65 17.05
C THR A 134 5.80 11.89 15.68
N GLU A 135 6.19 12.96 15.00
CA GLU A 135 5.76 13.24 13.63
C GLU A 135 6.35 12.23 12.65
N LEU A 136 5.51 11.72 11.77
CA LEU A 136 5.85 10.83 10.66
C LEU A 136 5.90 11.66 9.38
N PHE A 137 7.05 11.64 8.71
CA PHE A 137 7.27 12.47 7.53
C PHE A 137 6.91 11.72 6.24
N PRO A 138 6.38 12.42 5.22
CA PRO A 138 6.16 11.83 3.90
C PRO A 138 7.49 11.41 3.25
N PRO A 139 7.46 10.48 2.29
CA PRO A 139 8.65 10.12 1.53
C PRO A 139 9.31 11.34 0.87
N LYS A 140 10.64 11.38 0.88
CA LYS A 140 11.43 12.42 0.21
C LYS A 140 11.57 12.15 -1.28
N ASP A 141 10.51 12.42 -2.04
CA ASP A 141 10.51 12.36 -3.50
C ASP A 141 9.87 13.64 -4.07
N ASP A 142 10.67 14.44 -4.77
CA ASP A 142 10.23 15.73 -5.35
C ASP A 142 9.11 15.57 -6.39
N LYS A 143 8.90 14.36 -6.91
CA LYS A 143 7.85 14.06 -7.88
C LYS A 143 6.54 13.63 -7.23
N LEU A 144 6.54 13.31 -5.93
CA LEU A 144 5.32 13.11 -5.15
C LEU A 144 4.74 14.46 -4.77
N ASP A 145 3.49 14.68 -5.16
CA ASP A 145 2.78 15.95 -4.98
C ASP A 145 2.15 16.11 -3.60
N LYS A 146 1.82 15.01 -2.93
CA LYS A 146 1.10 14.97 -1.65
C LYS A 146 1.56 13.79 -0.78
N PHE A 147 1.31 13.90 0.52
CA PHE A 147 1.41 12.79 1.44
C PHE A 147 0.13 11.96 1.40
N TRP A 148 0.11 10.90 0.60
CA TRP A 148 -1.09 10.11 0.38
C TRP A 148 -1.36 9.09 1.49
N ILE A 149 -2.61 9.05 1.97
CA ILE A 149 -3.14 8.03 2.88
C ILE A 149 -4.22 7.23 2.16
N ASP A 150 -4.05 5.92 2.10
CA ASP A 150 -4.91 5.00 1.37
C ASP A 150 -5.81 4.19 2.33
N PHE A 151 -7.12 4.29 2.15
CA PHE A 151 -8.16 3.58 2.89
C PHE A 151 -8.64 2.40 2.03
N ASN A 152 -8.19 1.20 2.37
CA ASN A 152 -8.34 -0.02 1.58
C ASN A 152 -9.49 -0.88 2.09
N LEU A 153 -10.61 -0.91 1.36
CA LEU A 153 -11.82 -1.60 1.81
C LEU A 153 -11.68 -3.12 1.77
N SER A 154 -10.91 -3.67 0.82
CA SER A 154 -10.77 -5.12 0.67
C SER A 154 -9.91 -5.75 1.75
N SER A 155 -8.82 -5.08 2.13
CA SER A 155 -7.91 -5.54 3.18
C SER A 155 -8.32 -5.08 4.57
N GLY A 156 -9.28 -4.15 4.68
CA GLY A 156 -9.64 -3.54 5.96
C GLY A 156 -8.46 -2.79 6.57
N CYS A 157 -7.71 -2.05 5.75
CA CYS A 157 -6.45 -1.43 6.14
C CYS A 157 -6.41 0.06 5.77
N VAL A 158 -5.96 0.91 6.67
CA VAL A 158 -5.47 2.25 6.29
C VAL A 158 -3.95 2.19 6.20
N SER A 159 -3.38 2.54 5.05
CA SER A 159 -1.94 2.42 4.79
C SER A 159 -1.35 3.69 4.21
N PHE A 160 -0.08 3.95 4.50
CA PHE A 160 0.66 5.08 3.92
C PHE A 160 2.16 4.85 3.96
N PHE A 161 2.87 5.50 3.03
CA PHE A 161 4.33 5.48 2.96
C PHE A 161 4.92 6.64 3.74
N ILE A 162 6.08 6.43 4.34
CA ILE A 162 6.81 7.42 5.15
C ILE A 162 8.28 7.46 4.78
N ASP A 163 8.95 8.56 5.10
CA ASP A 163 10.40 8.66 4.99
C ASP A 163 11.07 7.59 5.87
N GLU A 164 12.04 6.90 5.31
CA GLU A 164 12.83 5.89 6.01
C GLU A 164 14.30 6.15 5.69
N PRO A 165 14.92 7.14 6.35
CA PRO A 165 16.25 7.63 6.00
C PRO A 165 17.37 6.61 6.27
N GLN A 166 17.08 5.55 7.04
CA GLN A 166 18.01 4.46 7.32
C GLN A 166 17.85 3.30 6.33
N GLY A 167 16.75 3.27 5.57
CA GLY A 167 16.46 2.27 4.56
C GLY A 167 16.82 2.72 3.14
N PHE A 168 16.87 1.74 2.24
CA PHE A 168 16.98 1.99 0.80
C PHE A 168 15.62 2.25 0.13
N LEU A 169 14.54 1.94 0.83
CA LEU A 169 13.15 2.04 0.38
C LEU A 169 12.38 2.87 1.41
N TRP A 170 11.25 3.45 0.98
CA TRP A 170 10.32 4.11 1.89
C TRP A 170 9.80 3.14 2.95
N GLY A 171 9.53 3.67 4.14
CA GLY A 171 8.81 2.96 5.17
C GLY A 171 7.32 2.90 4.83
N SER A 172 6.58 2.03 5.49
CA SER A 172 5.13 1.98 5.39
C SER A 172 4.51 1.71 6.75
N VAL A 173 3.33 2.27 6.97
CA VAL A 173 2.50 2.03 8.15
C VAL A 173 1.20 1.40 7.68
N HIS A 174 0.75 0.36 8.38
CA HIS A 174 -0.50 -0.35 8.11
C HIS A 174 -1.34 -0.40 9.37
N LEU A 175 -2.52 0.21 9.33
CA LEU A 175 -3.50 0.20 10.39
C LEU A 175 -4.59 -0.79 10.02
N LEU A 176 -4.40 -2.05 10.42
CA LEU A 176 -5.32 -3.14 10.14
C LEU A 176 -6.53 -3.03 11.06
N LYS A 177 -7.73 -3.18 10.50
CA LYS A 177 -9.00 -3.16 11.24
C LYS A 177 -8.98 -4.06 12.47
N GLU A 178 -8.39 -5.25 12.37
CA GLU A 178 -8.32 -6.22 13.47
C GLU A 178 -7.39 -5.76 14.61
N GLU A 179 -6.47 -4.84 14.32
CA GLU A 179 -5.49 -4.28 15.26
C GLU A 179 -5.94 -2.92 15.84
N VAL A 180 -7.03 -2.34 15.33
CA VAL A 180 -7.59 -1.09 15.84
C VAL A 180 -8.46 -1.36 17.08
N ASP A 181 -8.15 -0.68 18.19
CA ASP A 181 -9.00 -0.60 19.38
C ASP A 181 -10.20 0.31 19.11
N ARG A 182 -9.97 1.58 18.76
CA ARG A 182 -11.02 2.55 18.42
C ARG A 182 -10.48 3.61 17.48
N TYR A 183 -11.38 4.36 16.85
CA TYR A 183 -11.00 5.53 16.07
C TYR A 183 -12.02 6.67 16.24
N SER A 184 -11.59 7.89 15.91
CA SER A 184 -12.48 9.05 15.83
C SER A 184 -12.05 9.97 14.70
N VAL A 185 -13.01 10.57 14.02
CA VAL A 185 -12.80 11.66 13.06
C VAL A 185 -13.39 12.92 13.68
N GLN A 186 -12.59 13.97 13.83
CA GLN A 186 -12.99 15.20 14.51
C GLN A 186 -12.57 16.43 13.71
N LEU A 187 -13.41 17.46 13.71
CA LEU A 187 -13.04 18.76 13.17
C LEU A 187 -12.36 19.59 14.28
N LYS A 188 -11.03 19.75 14.20
CA LYS A 188 -10.28 20.64 15.11
C LYS A 188 -10.22 22.03 14.48
N ARG A 189 -10.53 23.07 15.27
CA ARG A 189 -10.28 24.46 14.88
C ARG A 189 -9.09 24.96 15.66
N ASP A 190 -8.01 25.29 14.97
CA ASP A 190 -6.91 26.03 15.57
C ASP A 190 -7.14 27.53 15.34
N GLY A 191 -6.93 28.35 16.36
CA GLY A 191 -7.29 29.77 16.36
C GLY A 191 -6.57 30.62 15.30
N CYS A 192 -5.58 30.05 14.62
CA CYS A 192 -4.72 30.71 13.63
C CYS A 192 -4.78 30.12 12.21
N SER A 193 -5.19 28.84 12.04
CA SER A 193 -4.87 28.05 10.83
C SER A 193 -6.09 27.58 10.02
N GLY A 194 -7.31 27.96 10.41
CA GLY A 194 -8.53 27.37 9.85
C GLY A 194 -8.90 26.05 10.54
N ALA A 195 -9.91 25.36 10.01
CA ALA A 195 -10.36 24.07 10.53
C ALA A 195 -9.62 22.92 9.83
N GLU A 196 -9.20 21.92 10.59
CA GLU A 196 -8.59 20.67 10.09
C GLU A 196 -9.46 19.49 10.51
N THR A 197 -9.53 18.46 9.67
CA THR A 197 -10.09 17.16 10.06
C THR A 197 -8.98 16.28 10.60
N VAL A 198 -9.17 15.71 11.79
CA VAL A 198 -8.22 14.81 12.43
C VAL A 198 -8.84 13.43 12.58
N LEU A 199 -8.19 12.43 11.97
CA LEU A 199 -8.45 11.02 12.22
C LEU A 199 -7.46 10.52 13.27
N SER A 200 -7.98 10.11 14.43
CA SER A 200 -7.19 9.45 15.49
C SER A 200 -7.55 7.97 15.52
N VAL A 201 -6.54 7.11 15.45
CA VAL A 201 -6.68 5.64 15.45
C VAL A 201 -5.85 5.09 16.60
N GLN A 202 -6.50 4.49 17.59
CA GLN A 202 -5.83 3.81 18.70
C GLN A 202 -5.73 2.31 18.39
N LEU A 203 -4.53 1.76 18.55
CA LEU A 203 -4.24 0.35 18.29
C LEU A 203 -4.32 -0.50 19.56
N ASN A 204 -4.68 -1.76 19.40
CA ASN A 204 -4.70 -2.77 20.47
C ASN A 204 -3.29 -3.01 21.04
N ASN A 205 -2.26 -2.94 20.18
CA ASN A 205 -0.87 -3.10 20.53
C ASN A 205 -0.03 -1.93 19.98
N PRO A 206 0.98 -1.43 20.71
CA PRO A 206 1.86 -0.40 20.20
C PRO A 206 2.69 -0.89 19.01
N ILE A 207 2.86 -0.02 18.00
CA ILE A 207 3.75 -0.24 16.86
C ILE A 207 5.08 0.48 17.06
N MET A 208 6.10 0.02 16.35
CA MET A 208 7.44 0.61 16.36
C MET A 208 7.69 1.33 15.04
N HIS A 209 8.14 2.57 15.11
CA HIS A 209 8.73 3.28 13.99
C HIS A 209 10.04 3.92 14.43
N HIS A 210 11.15 3.48 13.83
CA HIS A 210 12.50 3.72 14.31
C HIS A 210 12.64 3.44 15.82
N ASN A 211 13.03 4.44 16.61
CA ASN A 211 13.18 4.36 18.06
C ASN A 211 11.91 4.80 18.82
N SER A 212 10.82 5.11 18.09
CA SER A 212 9.55 5.53 18.67
C SER A 212 8.61 4.34 18.76
N ARG A 213 8.15 4.05 19.98
CA ARG A 213 7.05 3.12 20.24
C ARG A 213 5.80 3.95 20.50
N GLY A 214 4.73 3.70 19.76
CA GLY A 214 3.48 4.40 20.00
C GLY A 214 2.25 3.57 19.74
N GLN A 215 1.12 3.99 20.31
CA GLN A 215 -0.13 3.25 20.27
C GLN A 215 -1.24 3.99 19.52
N THR A 216 -1.11 5.30 19.33
CA THR A 216 -2.08 6.12 18.62
C THR A 216 -1.46 6.69 17.36
N VAL A 217 -2.17 6.58 16.25
CA VAL A 217 -1.82 7.27 15.00
C VAL A 217 -2.80 8.42 14.80
N GLU A 218 -2.30 9.64 14.68
CA GLU A 218 -3.08 10.84 14.36
C GLU A 218 -2.74 11.30 12.94
N LEU A 219 -3.78 11.52 12.11
CA LEU A 219 -3.66 11.94 10.72
C LEU A 219 -4.50 13.20 10.52
N ASN A 220 -3.86 14.27 10.05
CA ASN A 220 -4.49 15.58 9.84
C ASN A 220 -4.74 15.81 8.36
N PHE A 221 -5.94 16.31 8.04
CA PHE A 221 -6.40 16.57 6.69
C PHE A 221 -7.07 17.93 6.61
N ASP A 222 -7.20 18.45 5.40
CA ASP A 222 -8.06 19.61 5.15
C ASP A 222 -9.51 19.31 5.56
N CYS A 223 -10.20 20.31 6.09
CA CYS A 223 -11.60 20.18 6.50
C CYS A 223 -12.55 19.86 5.34
N GLU A 224 -12.18 20.17 4.10
CA GLU A 224 -12.98 19.84 2.91
C GLU A 224 -13.22 18.33 2.76
N HIS A 225 -12.29 17.50 3.25
CA HIS A 225 -12.37 16.04 3.17
C HIS A 225 -13.17 15.40 4.32
N HIS A 226 -13.71 16.18 5.27
CA HIS A 226 -14.29 15.65 6.51
C HIS A 226 -15.31 14.53 6.29
N ARG A 227 -16.30 14.78 5.43
CA ARG A 227 -17.39 13.83 5.16
C ARG A 227 -16.90 12.55 4.49
N GLU A 228 -16.01 12.67 3.50
CA GLU A 228 -15.46 11.52 2.78
C GLU A 228 -14.52 10.69 3.66
N LEU A 229 -13.78 11.34 4.57
CA LEU A 229 -12.94 10.67 5.57
C LEU A 229 -13.77 9.87 6.58
N GLU A 230 -14.87 10.44 7.09
CA GLU A 230 -15.80 9.72 7.96
C GLU A 230 -16.37 8.47 7.27
N GLU A 231 -16.75 8.60 6.00
CA GLU A 231 -17.23 7.48 5.19
C GLU A 231 -16.14 6.43 4.99
N ALA A 232 -14.95 6.82 4.53
CA ALA A 232 -13.85 5.91 4.24
C ALA A 232 -13.40 5.15 5.50
N ALA A 233 -13.17 5.87 6.61
CA ALA A 233 -12.82 5.27 7.89
C ALA A 233 -13.92 4.33 8.40
N GLY A 234 -15.19 4.73 8.28
CA GLY A 234 -16.35 3.91 8.63
C GLY A 234 -16.50 2.66 7.78
N ARG A 235 -16.13 2.70 6.50
CA ARG A 235 -16.14 1.52 5.61
C ARG A 235 -14.96 0.58 5.89
N VAL A 236 -13.76 1.12 6.19
CA VAL A 236 -12.56 0.31 6.48
C VAL A 236 -12.63 -0.33 7.87
N PHE A 237 -12.84 0.45 8.92
CA PHE A 237 -12.82 -0.04 10.31
C PHE A 237 -14.18 -0.62 10.77
N MET A 238 -15.25 -0.38 10.01
CA MET A 238 -16.65 -0.68 10.34
C MET A 238 -17.24 0.17 11.48
N LYS A 239 -18.55 0.44 11.42
CA LYS A 239 -19.32 1.35 12.31
C LYS A 239 -19.42 0.92 13.80
N GLY A 240 -18.60 0.00 14.29
CA GLY A 240 -18.73 -0.58 15.64
C GLY A 240 -17.95 0.12 16.76
N ARG A 241 -17.05 1.08 16.47
CA ARG A 241 -16.10 1.61 17.48
C ARG A 241 -15.79 3.11 17.38
N SER A 242 -16.68 3.91 16.78
CA SER A 242 -16.59 5.37 16.85
C SER A 242 -17.08 5.84 18.22
N SER A 243 -16.19 6.27 19.11
CA SER A 243 -16.57 6.87 20.38
C SER A 243 -17.08 8.32 20.19
N PRO A 244 -18.19 8.74 20.84
CA PRO A 244 -18.62 10.14 20.81
C PRO A 244 -17.67 11.05 21.60
N CYS A 245 -17.59 12.32 21.17
CA CYS A 245 -16.81 13.37 21.80
C CYS A 245 -17.26 13.63 23.25
N VAL A 246 -16.30 13.74 24.17
CA VAL A 246 -16.51 14.38 25.48
C VAL A 246 -16.00 15.82 25.36
N GLU A 247 -16.92 16.77 25.23
CA GLU A 247 -16.61 18.18 25.49
C GLU A 247 -16.39 18.34 27.00
N SER A 248 -15.16 18.64 27.42
CA SER A 248 -14.90 19.06 28.80
C SER A 248 -14.49 20.52 28.83
N THR A 249 -15.44 21.34 29.28
CA THR A 249 -15.29 22.75 29.59
C THR A 249 -14.35 22.94 30.78
N GLY A 250 -13.33 23.80 30.61
CA GLY A 250 -12.68 24.68 31.60
C GLY A 250 -12.30 24.20 33.02
N GLY A 251 -11.02 24.38 33.38
CA GLY A 251 -10.67 24.85 34.73
C GLY A 251 -9.36 24.37 35.40
N THR A 252 -8.31 25.19 35.27
CA THR A 252 -7.35 25.63 36.33
C THR A 252 -6.13 24.77 36.76
N VAL A 253 -4.97 25.20 36.24
CA VAL A 253 -3.62 25.40 36.82
C VAL A 253 -3.33 24.89 38.25
N GLN A 254 -2.21 24.16 38.40
CA GLN A 254 -1.20 24.38 39.46
C GLN A 254 0.23 24.06 39.00
N VAL A 255 1.18 24.83 39.54
CA VAL A 255 2.59 25.03 39.15
C VAL A 255 3.52 24.45 40.25
N PHE A 256 4.52 23.66 39.79
CA PHE A 256 5.93 23.41 40.22
C PHE A 256 6.39 23.51 41.71
N PRO A 257 7.52 22.85 42.10
CA PRO A 257 8.86 23.41 41.85
C PRO A 257 9.96 22.43 41.39
N SER A 258 10.97 23.04 40.77
CA SER A 258 12.17 22.53 40.09
C SER A 258 13.35 22.12 41.02
N ALA A 259 14.31 21.34 40.48
CA ALA A 259 15.73 21.40 40.91
C ALA A 259 16.72 20.88 39.84
N ALA A 260 17.38 21.84 39.17
CA ALA A 260 18.81 22.01 38.86
C ALA A 260 19.81 20.85 38.54
N LYS A 261 20.55 21.13 37.43
CA LYS A 261 22.03 21.03 37.19
C LYS A 261 22.65 19.80 36.48
N GLN A 262 22.98 20.05 35.20
CA GLN A 262 24.29 19.98 34.51
C GLN A 262 25.29 18.83 34.77
N SER A 263 25.69 18.18 33.66
CA SER A 263 27.07 17.90 33.20
C SER A 263 27.02 16.59 32.38
N GLY A 264 27.19 16.59 31.06
CA GLY A 264 28.45 16.87 30.40
C GLY A 264 29.24 15.57 30.20
N ARG A 265 29.08 14.90 29.05
CA ARG A 265 30.11 14.01 28.46
C ARG A 265 29.74 13.61 27.03
N SER A 266 30.40 14.30 26.11
CA SER A 266 30.52 13.95 24.69
C SER A 266 31.40 12.70 24.55
N TYR A 267 30.98 11.75 23.72
CA TYR A 267 31.87 10.72 23.19
C TYR A 267 31.71 10.65 21.68
N SER A 268 32.72 11.16 20.99
CA SER A 268 32.98 10.89 19.58
C SER A 268 33.44 9.46 19.41
N ARG A 269 32.85 8.68 18.50
CA ARG A 269 33.51 7.46 17.98
C ARG A 269 33.26 7.26 16.50
N LYS A 270 34.37 7.03 15.80
CA LYS A 270 34.52 6.82 14.37
C LYS A 270 33.85 5.53 13.88
N LYS A 271 33.36 5.60 12.64
CA LYS A 271 32.97 4.49 11.74
C LYS A 271 33.96 3.32 11.75
N PRO A 272 33.45 2.09 11.61
CA PRO A 272 34.09 1.05 10.82
C PRO A 272 33.28 0.77 9.54
N GLN A 273 34.00 0.56 8.43
CA GLN A 273 33.49 -0.10 7.24
C GLN A 273 33.42 -1.62 7.50
N SER A 274 32.34 -2.29 7.11
CA SER A 274 32.43 -3.70 6.68
C SER A 274 31.25 -4.12 5.81
N LYS A 275 31.60 -4.79 4.71
CA LYS A 275 30.73 -5.55 3.80
C LYS A 275 30.20 -6.81 4.50
N SER A 276 28.96 -7.22 4.23
CA SER A 276 28.49 -8.63 4.16
C SER A 276 27.00 -8.65 3.77
N GLN A 277 26.66 -9.21 2.60
CA GLN A 277 26.20 -10.59 2.34
C GLN A 277 24.78 -10.90 2.87
N LEU A 278 23.82 -10.86 1.95
CA LEU A 278 22.46 -11.37 2.09
C LEU A 278 22.45 -12.90 2.31
N LYS A 279 21.58 -13.36 3.22
CA LYS A 279 21.02 -14.71 3.22
C LYS A 279 19.49 -14.60 3.30
N SER A 280 18.80 -15.12 2.29
CA SER A 280 17.35 -15.29 2.29
C SER A 280 17.00 -16.65 2.90
N GLU A 281 16.14 -16.67 3.91
CA GLU A 281 15.52 -17.90 4.41
C GLU A 281 14.24 -18.20 3.63
N ARG A 282 14.12 -19.46 3.16
CA ARG A 282 12.93 -20.01 2.49
C ARG A 282 12.03 -20.64 3.55
N THR A 283 10.73 -20.35 3.52
CA THR A 283 9.71 -21.12 4.28
C THR A 283 8.61 -21.61 3.35
N LEU A 284 8.25 -22.88 3.52
CA LEU A 284 7.32 -23.70 2.72
C LEU A 284 5.85 -23.35 2.99
N LEU A 285 5.01 -23.32 1.94
CA LEU A 285 3.54 -23.22 2.03
C LEU A 285 2.90 -24.61 1.96
N THR A 286 2.02 -24.91 2.91
CA THR A 286 1.13 -26.09 2.92
C THR A 286 -0.29 -25.65 2.57
N ALA A 287 -0.98 -26.42 1.74
CA ALA A 287 -2.31 -26.11 1.20
C ALA A 287 -3.45 -26.38 2.21
N VAL A 288 -4.45 -25.50 2.24
CA VAL A 288 -5.74 -25.72 2.91
C VAL A 288 -6.87 -25.45 1.92
N ALA A 289 -7.82 -26.37 1.83
CA ALA A 289 -8.98 -26.31 0.93
C ALA A 289 -10.14 -25.53 1.55
N PHE A 290 -10.76 -24.62 0.78
CA PHE A 290 -12.03 -23.96 1.13
C PHE A 290 -12.86 -23.67 -0.13
N THR A 291 -14.17 -23.50 0.09
CA THR A 291 -15.26 -23.52 -0.90
C THR A 291 -15.85 -22.12 -1.12
N ASP A 292 -15.63 -21.51 -2.29
CA ASP A 292 -16.53 -20.50 -2.90
C ASP A 292 -16.15 -20.27 -4.38
N ILE A 293 -17.01 -20.59 -5.35
CA ILE A 293 -16.62 -21.10 -6.69
C ILE A 293 -16.22 -20.02 -7.73
N GLU A 294 -16.75 -18.80 -7.69
CA GLU A 294 -16.52 -17.82 -8.77
C GLU A 294 -15.29 -16.91 -8.54
N ALA A 295 -15.03 -16.49 -7.31
CA ALA A 295 -13.78 -15.81 -6.95
C ALA A 295 -12.58 -16.78 -6.89
N HIS A 296 -12.83 -18.06 -6.56
CA HIS A 296 -11.82 -19.11 -6.62
C HIS A 296 -11.29 -19.34 -8.04
N SER A 297 -12.14 -19.26 -9.06
CA SER A 297 -11.69 -19.54 -10.43
C SER A 297 -10.67 -18.51 -10.91
N LEU A 298 -10.86 -17.23 -10.56
CA LEU A 298 -9.92 -16.16 -10.90
C LEU A 298 -8.65 -16.23 -10.03
N PHE A 299 -8.80 -16.53 -8.75
CA PHE A 299 -7.71 -16.67 -7.78
C PHE A 299 -6.82 -17.88 -8.09
N LEU A 300 -7.40 -19.05 -8.36
CA LEU A 300 -6.69 -20.25 -8.78
C LEU A 300 -6.15 -20.07 -10.21
N SER A 301 -6.84 -19.41 -11.14
CA SER A 301 -6.30 -19.14 -12.48
C SER A 301 -5.07 -18.24 -12.43
N VAL A 302 -5.11 -17.12 -11.71
CA VAL A 302 -3.96 -16.19 -11.63
C VAL A 302 -2.84 -16.78 -10.77
N CYS A 303 -3.14 -17.35 -9.59
CA CYS A 303 -2.11 -17.96 -8.75
C CYS A 303 -1.57 -19.28 -9.33
N LEU A 304 -2.40 -20.20 -9.84
CA LEU A 304 -1.86 -21.38 -10.55
C LEU A 304 -1.18 -20.96 -11.83
N SER A 305 -1.66 -20.00 -12.62
CA SER A 305 -0.95 -19.70 -13.87
C SER A 305 0.37 -18.98 -13.61
N VAL A 306 0.48 -18.12 -12.59
CA VAL A 306 1.75 -17.52 -12.16
C VAL A 306 2.67 -18.56 -11.50
N CYS A 307 2.16 -19.42 -10.61
CA CYS A 307 2.95 -20.49 -9.98
C CYS A 307 3.32 -21.61 -10.97
N LEU A 308 2.44 -21.98 -11.90
CA LEU A 308 2.71 -22.96 -12.96
C LEU A 308 3.69 -22.40 -13.97
N SER A 309 3.65 -21.11 -14.34
CA SER A 309 4.72 -20.52 -15.15
C SER A 309 6.09 -20.60 -14.45
N VAL A 310 6.15 -20.45 -13.13
CA VAL A 310 7.38 -20.60 -12.34
C VAL A 310 7.81 -22.07 -12.21
N CYS A 311 6.89 -23.01 -11.99
CA CYS A 311 7.17 -24.46 -11.90
C CYS A 311 7.50 -25.10 -13.27
N LEU A 312 6.85 -24.65 -14.35
CA LEU A 312 7.18 -25.03 -15.72
C LEU A 312 8.57 -24.53 -16.10
N TRP A 313 8.99 -23.36 -15.62
CA TRP A 313 10.36 -22.88 -15.80
C TRP A 313 11.39 -23.63 -14.95
N SER A 314 11.01 -24.12 -13.76
CA SER A 314 11.89 -25.01 -12.97
C SER A 314 12.08 -26.36 -13.66
N SER A 315 11.04 -26.86 -14.35
CA SER A 315 11.09 -28.11 -15.12
C SER A 315 11.76 -27.94 -16.50
N LEU A 316 11.68 -26.75 -17.11
CA LEU A 316 12.47 -26.40 -18.30
C LEU A 316 13.96 -26.23 -17.97
N ALA A 317 14.31 -25.75 -16.77
CA ALA A 317 15.69 -25.69 -16.31
C ALA A 317 16.30 -27.09 -16.07
N SER A 318 15.51 -28.11 -15.70
CA SER A 318 16.02 -29.49 -15.62
C SER A 318 16.14 -30.16 -16.99
N VAL A 319 15.30 -29.78 -17.97
CA VAL A 319 15.39 -30.32 -19.35
C VAL A 319 16.51 -29.66 -20.16
N ILE A 320 16.93 -28.43 -19.83
CA ILE A 320 18.06 -27.74 -20.48
C ILE A 320 19.42 -28.13 -19.83
N SER A 321 19.41 -28.82 -18.69
CA SER A 321 20.63 -29.32 -18.01
C SER A 321 21.08 -30.72 -18.46
N GLU A 322 20.36 -31.39 -19.37
CA GLU A 322 20.69 -32.73 -19.89
C GLU A 322 20.84 -32.77 -21.43
N GLN A 323 21.26 -31.67 -22.05
CA GLN A 323 21.84 -31.66 -23.41
C GLN A 323 23.14 -30.87 -23.46
#